data_AF-A0A837ITU7-F1
#
_entry.id   AF-A0A837ITU7-F1
#
_cell.length_a   1.000
_cell.length_b   1.000
_cell.length_c   1.000
_cell.angle_alpha   90.00
_cell.angle_beta   90.00
_cell.angle_gamma   90.00
#
_symmetry.space_group_name_H-M   'P 1'
#
loop_
_entity.id
_entity.type
_entity.pdbx_description
1 polymer ?
#
loop_
_entity_poly.entity_id
_entity_poly.type
_entity_poly.pdbx_seq_one_letter_code
_entity_poly.pdbx_strand_id
1 'polypeptide(L)'
;MLLYSTVLETRDIAEDDLIRLVIRCNQENPYPENVIRNLKWNGERNVRYGEKKAANGAVWDTDYVMDFAANRISVQLERSYTEGASLDNQCFTTPHFISMLISSGYLADDNGLPVLNAELETSKENAATLVSAFTFEQSYRLPVVYISKRDGKKLPFDVRMLCSRLKGNAHVIVARNRKFSKKDVGEVRLRP
;
A
#
# COMPACT_ATOMS: atom_id res chain seq x y z
N MET A 1 -9.71 -9.61 -14.08
CA MET A 1 -10.34 -8.89 -12.96
C MET A 1 -9.26 -8.11 -12.24
N LEU A 2 -9.42 -6.79 -12.13
CA LEU A 2 -8.54 -5.96 -11.32
C LEU A 2 -8.79 -6.26 -9.84
N LEU A 3 -7.73 -6.59 -9.10
CA LEU A 3 -7.79 -6.96 -7.69
C LEU A 3 -7.22 -5.86 -6.78
N TYR A 4 -6.19 -5.17 -7.26
CA TYR A 4 -5.51 -4.10 -6.54
C TYR A 4 -5.02 -3.06 -7.54
N SER A 5 -5.17 -1.79 -7.22
CA SER A 5 -4.61 -0.68 -7.97
C SER A 5 -4.31 0.46 -7.02
N THR A 6 -3.12 1.04 -7.13
CA THR A 6 -2.76 2.27 -6.42
C THR A 6 -1.84 3.14 -7.27
N VAL A 7 -1.88 4.44 -7.02
CA VAL A 7 -0.90 5.41 -7.50
C VAL A 7 -0.31 6.11 -6.29
N LEU A 8 1.00 6.00 -6.12
CA LEU A 8 1.73 6.53 -4.97
C LEU A 8 2.77 7.54 -5.43
N GLU A 9 2.93 8.61 -4.67
CA GLU A 9 4.07 9.50 -4.83
C GLU A 9 5.32 8.84 -4.23
N THR A 10 6.44 9.10 -4.87
CA THR A 10 7.74 8.55 -4.51
C THR A 10 8.69 9.70 -4.18
N ARG A 11 9.67 9.40 -3.35
CA ARG A 11 10.90 10.20 -3.24
C ARG A 11 11.79 9.88 -4.45
N ASP A 12 12.92 10.56 -4.60
CA ASP A 12 13.83 10.41 -5.74
C ASP A 12 14.42 8.98 -5.83
N ILE A 13 13.67 8.08 -6.47
CA ILE A 13 14.08 6.70 -6.75
C ILE A 13 14.76 6.68 -8.12
N ALA A 14 16.02 6.25 -8.15
CA ALA A 14 16.74 6.06 -9.40
C ALA A 14 16.13 4.88 -10.20
N GLU A 15 16.21 4.96 -11.53
CA GLU A 15 15.70 3.90 -12.43
C GLU A 15 16.27 2.52 -12.04
N ASP A 16 17.59 2.44 -11.83
CA ASP A 16 18.29 1.21 -11.46
C ASP A 16 17.81 0.65 -10.10
N ASP A 17 17.47 1.52 -9.15
CA ASP A 17 17.02 1.10 -7.83
C ASP A 17 15.59 0.57 -7.87
N LEU A 18 14.73 1.15 -8.71
CA LEU A 18 13.40 0.59 -8.98
C LEU A 18 13.53 -0.81 -9.60
N ILE A 19 14.39 -0.96 -10.61
CA ILE A 19 14.60 -2.24 -11.30
C ILE A 19 15.12 -3.29 -10.31
N ARG A 20 16.10 -2.95 -9.48
CA ARG A 20 16.58 -3.83 -8.40
C ARG A 20 15.48 -4.21 -7.43
N LEU A 21 14.57 -3.30 -7.09
CA LEU A 21 13.43 -3.57 -6.22
C LEU A 21 12.48 -4.60 -6.84
N VAL A 22 12.16 -4.46 -8.13
CA VAL A 22 11.29 -5.39 -8.87
C VAL A 22 11.93 -6.78 -8.96
N ILE A 23 13.22 -6.85 -9.30
CA ILE A 23 13.99 -8.11 -9.35
C ILE A 23 13.98 -8.78 -7.98
N ARG A 24 14.28 -8.03 -6.92
CA ARG A 24 14.30 -8.52 -5.54
C ARG A 24 12.91 -9.03 -5.13
N CYS A 25 11.84 -8.29 -5.46
CA CYS A 25 10.46 -8.71 -5.19
C CYS A 25 10.10 -10.05 -5.85
N ASN A 26 10.66 -10.32 -7.03
CA ASN A 26 10.48 -11.61 -7.71
C ASN A 26 11.30 -12.72 -7.04
N GLN A 27 12.56 -12.46 -6.72
CA GLN A 27 13.50 -13.45 -6.19
C GLN A 27 13.23 -13.85 -4.73
N GLU A 28 12.76 -12.90 -3.91
CA GLU A 28 12.40 -13.13 -2.51
C GLU A 28 10.95 -13.62 -2.35
N ASN A 29 10.27 -13.98 -3.43
CA ASN A 29 8.90 -14.45 -3.34
C ASN A 29 8.81 -15.74 -2.50
N PRO A 30 8.00 -15.78 -1.44
CA PRO A 30 7.92 -16.94 -0.55
C PRO A 30 7.31 -18.18 -1.21
N TYR A 31 6.71 -18.02 -2.39
CA TYR A 31 6.13 -19.08 -3.21
C TYR A 31 7.08 -19.35 -4.39
N PRO A 32 7.90 -20.42 -4.36
CA PRO A 32 8.89 -20.71 -5.39
C PRO A 32 8.32 -20.84 -6.80
N GLU A 33 7.06 -21.26 -6.92
CA GLU A 33 6.30 -21.33 -8.17
C GLU A 33 6.02 -19.95 -8.79
N ASN A 34 6.07 -18.88 -7.98
CA ASN A 34 5.87 -17.50 -8.42
C ASN A 34 7.18 -16.76 -8.74
N VAL A 35 8.32 -17.44 -8.60
CA VAL A 35 9.66 -16.91 -8.91
C VAL A 35 9.96 -17.15 -10.38
N ILE A 36 10.32 -16.07 -11.10
CA ILE A 36 10.76 -16.18 -12.49
C ILE A 36 12.26 -16.47 -12.45
N ARG A 37 12.59 -17.75 -12.62
CA ARG A 37 13.98 -18.22 -12.53
C ARG A 37 14.82 -17.56 -13.63
N ASN A 38 16.03 -17.15 -13.27
CA ASN A 38 17.00 -16.49 -14.16
C ASN A 38 16.59 -15.11 -14.68
N LEU A 39 15.69 -14.39 -13.99
CA LEU A 39 15.40 -13.00 -14.31
C LEU A 39 16.68 -12.17 -14.15
N LYS A 40 17.24 -11.76 -15.29
CA LYS A 40 18.41 -10.89 -15.39
C LYS A 40 18.02 -9.69 -16.23
N TRP A 41 18.15 -8.51 -15.64
CA TRP A 41 17.97 -7.28 -16.39
C TRP A 41 19.12 -7.09 -17.38
N ASN A 42 18.77 -6.79 -18.63
CA ASN A 42 19.70 -6.63 -19.74
C ASN A 42 19.86 -5.17 -20.20
N GLY A 43 19.31 -4.21 -19.44
CA GLY A 43 19.30 -2.79 -19.80
C GLY A 43 18.00 -2.29 -20.43
N GLU A 44 17.07 -3.18 -20.79
CA GLU A 44 15.77 -2.80 -21.36
C GLU A 44 14.84 -2.19 -20.31
N ARG A 45 14.06 -1.17 -20.72
CA ARG A 45 13.24 -0.35 -19.81
C ARG A 45 11.75 -0.67 -19.86
N ASN A 46 11.28 -1.31 -20.91
CA ASN A 46 9.91 -1.81 -21.05
C ASN A 46 9.99 -3.32 -21.28
N VAL A 47 9.92 -4.09 -20.19
CA VAL A 47 10.07 -5.54 -20.26
C VAL A 47 8.90 -6.21 -19.57
N ARG A 48 8.29 -7.19 -20.26
CA ARG A 48 7.32 -8.10 -19.66
C ARG A 48 7.98 -9.44 -19.39
N TYR A 49 8.02 -9.82 -18.11
CA TYR A 49 8.55 -11.11 -17.70
C TYR A 49 7.41 -12.09 -17.39
N GLY A 50 6.99 -12.85 -18.41
CA GLY A 50 6.05 -13.97 -18.28
C GLY A 50 4.68 -13.64 -17.68
N GLU A 51 3.90 -14.68 -17.44
CA GLU A 51 2.63 -14.64 -16.71
C GLU A 51 2.69 -15.68 -15.60
N LYS A 52 2.17 -15.36 -14.40
CA LYS A 52 2.19 -16.30 -13.28
C LYS A 52 0.95 -17.19 -13.34
N LYS A 53 1.11 -18.43 -13.77
CA LYS A 53 0.02 -19.42 -13.84
C LYS A 53 0.05 -20.32 -12.61
N ALA A 54 -0.99 -20.23 -11.79
CA ALA A 54 -1.19 -21.10 -10.65
C ALA A 54 -1.80 -22.45 -11.07
N ALA A 55 -1.62 -23.48 -10.24
CA ALA A 55 -2.10 -24.83 -10.52
C ALA A 55 -3.62 -24.94 -10.69
N ASN A 56 -4.39 -24.00 -10.13
CA ASN A 56 -5.85 -23.94 -10.29
C ASN A 56 -6.30 -23.25 -11.59
N GLY A 57 -5.38 -22.86 -12.48
CA GLY A 57 -5.68 -22.14 -13.72
C GLY A 57 -5.81 -20.62 -13.56
N ALA A 58 -5.57 -20.06 -12.36
CA ALA A 58 -5.49 -18.61 -12.19
C ALA A 58 -4.20 -18.07 -12.83
N VAL A 59 -4.33 -17.00 -13.61
CA VAL A 59 -3.21 -16.27 -14.21
C VAL A 59 -3.13 -14.91 -13.54
N TRP A 60 -1.97 -14.56 -13.00
CA TRP A 60 -1.73 -13.30 -12.31
C TRP A 60 -0.78 -12.42 -13.10
N ASP A 61 -1.21 -11.18 -13.32
CA ASP A 61 -0.45 -10.13 -13.97
C ASP A 61 -0.24 -8.99 -12.96
N THR A 62 0.99 -8.47 -12.88
CA THR A 62 1.31 -7.36 -11.98
C THR A 62 2.10 -6.32 -12.75
N ASP A 63 1.56 -5.12 -12.82
CA ASP A 63 2.18 -4.01 -13.52
C ASP A 63 2.78 -3.02 -12.52
N TYR A 64 4.02 -2.62 -12.79
CA TYR A 64 4.73 -1.56 -12.09
C TYR A 64 5.07 -0.48 -13.12
N VAL A 65 4.39 0.65 -13.06
CA VAL A 65 4.60 1.76 -14.02
C VAL A 65 5.10 2.97 -13.24
N MET A 66 6.35 3.36 -13.48
CA MET A 66 6.98 4.52 -12.85
C MET A 66 7.06 5.68 -13.82
N ASP A 67 6.54 6.83 -13.40
CA ASP A 67 6.76 8.13 -14.00
C ASP A 67 7.84 8.87 -13.20
N PHE A 68 9.08 8.81 -13.68
CA PHE A 68 10.23 9.47 -13.04
C PHE A 68 10.19 11.00 -13.14
N ALA A 69 9.51 11.55 -14.15
CA ALA A 69 9.38 13.00 -14.27
C ALA A 69 8.41 13.55 -13.22
N ALA A 70 7.37 12.80 -12.90
CA ALA A 70 6.39 13.16 -11.88
C ALA A 70 6.61 12.50 -10.51
N ASN A 71 7.68 11.71 -10.34
CA ASN A 71 7.95 10.91 -9.15
C ASN A 71 6.73 10.12 -8.65
N ARG A 72 6.04 9.41 -9.55
CA ARG A 72 4.83 8.65 -9.24
C ARG A 72 4.92 7.23 -9.76
N ILE A 73 4.49 6.28 -8.93
CA ILE A 73 4.40 4.87 -9.31
C ILE A 73 2.95 4.39 -9.26
N SER A 74 2.52 3.74 -10.35
CA SER A 74 1.28 2.98 -10.41
C SER A 74 1.59 1.50 -10.24
N VAL A 75 0.83 0.83 -9.38
CA VAL A 75 0.94 -0.62 -9.15
C VAL A 75 -0.43 -1.24 -9.33
N GLN A 76 -0.53 -2.21 -10.24
CA GLN A 76 -1.78 -2.91 -10.51
C GLN A 76 -1.57 -4.42 -10.39
N LEU A 77 -2.55 -5.11 -9.82
CA LEU A 77 -2.61 -6.57 -9.77
C LEU A 77 -3.91 -7.02 -10.41
N GLU A 78 -3.78 -7.79 -11.47
CA GLU A 78 -4.90 -8.41 -12.16
C GLU A 78 -4.85 -9.91 -12.04
N ARG A 79 -6.04 -10.51 -12.09
CA ARG A 79 -6.20 -11.96 -12.18
C ARG A 79 -7.16 -12.31 -13.31
N SER A 80 -6.70 -13.18 -14.21
CA SER A 80 -7.50 -13.85 -15.21
C SER A 80 -7.49 -15.37 -14.96
N TYR A 81 -8.20 -16.14 -15.76
CA TYR A 81 -8.35 -17.58 -15.59
C TYR A 81 -8.24 -18.29 -16.93
N THR A 82 -7.57 -19.44 -16.96
CA THR A 82 -7.59 -20.35 -18.11
C THR A 82 -8.93 -21.08 -18.20
N GLU A 83 -9.22 -21.62 -19.38
CA GLU A 83 -10.36 -22.52 -19.58
C GLU A 83 -10.25 -23.74 -18.64
N GLY A 84 -11.33 -24.08 -17.92
CA GLY A 84 -11.36 -25.18 -16.95
C GLY A 84 -10.80 -24.87 -15.55
N ALA A 85 -10.48 -23.62 -15.24
CA ALA A 85 -9.97 -23.23 -13.91
C ALA A 85 -10.98 -23.51 -12.78
N SER A 86 -10.50 -23.98 -11.63
CA SER A 86 -11.31 -24.07 -10.40
C SER A 86 -11.32 -22.71 -9.70
N LEU A 87 -12.52 -22.24 -9.36
CA LEU A 87 -12.76 -20.94 -8.73
C LEU A 87 -12.82 -21.02 -7.20
N ASP A 88 -12.41 -22.13 -6.60
CA ASP A 88 -12.67 -22.45 -5.18
C ASP A 88 -11.81 -21.66 -4.17
N ASN A 89 -10.96 -20.75 -4.64
CA ASN A 89 -10.26 -19.80 -3.76
C ASN A 89 -9.94 -18.49 -4.49
N GLN A 90 -10.69 -17.44 -4.17
CA GLN A 90 -10.56 -16.13 -4.81
C GLN A 90 -9.72 -15.13 -4.01
N CYS A 91 -9.10 -15.57 -2.91
CA CYS A 91 -8.28 -14.70 -2.07
C CYS A 91 -7.11 -14.09 -2.85
N PHE A 92 -6.70 -12.90 -2.44
CA PHE A 92 -5.46 -12.26 -2.89
C PHE A 92 -4.83 -11.51 -1.72
N THR A 93 -3.57 -11.13 -1.90
CA THR A 93 -2.86 -10.27 -0.95
C THR A 93 -2.40 -9.00 -1.66
N THR A 94 -2.31 -7.90 -0.93
CA THR A 94 -1.73 -6.67 -1.45
C THR A 94 -0.28 -6.94 -1.89
N PRO A 95 0.15 -6.46 -3.07
CA PRO A 95 1.48 -6.77 -3.59
C PRO A 95 2.59 -6.53 -2.57
N HIS A 96 3.47 -7.50 -2.38
CA HIS A 96 4.60 -7.39 -1.45
C HIS A 96 5.52 -6.20 -1.80
N PHE A 97 5.60 -5.88 -3.08
CA PHE A 97 6.30 -4.71 -3.61
C PHE A 97 5.99 -3.40 -2.89
N ILE A 98 4.74 -3.19 -2.46
CA ILE A 98 4.36 -1.99 -1.67
C ILE A 98 5.07 -1.96 -0.33
N SER A 99 5.20 -3.11 0.35
CA SER A 99 5.96 -3.21 1.59
C SER A 99 7.45 -2.92 1.37
N MET A 100 8.00 -3.31 0.21
CA MET A 100 9.39 -3.02 -0.14
C MET A 100 9.63 -1.54 -0.43
N LEU A 101 8.69 -0.85 -1.09
CA LEU A 101 8.76 0.60 -1.31
C LEU A 101 8.73 1.36 0.04
N ILE A 102 7.85 0.94 0.96
CA ILE A 102 7.76 1.50 2.31
C ILE A 102 9.07 1.28 3.08
N SER A 103 9.55 0.04 3.17
CA SER A 103 10.74 -0.30 3.97
C SER A 103 12.04 0.26 3.39
N SER A 104 12.10 0.50 2.08
CA SER A 104 13.25 1.13 1.43
C SER A 104 13.18 2.66 1.49
N GLY A 105 12.12 3.24 2.06
CA GLY A 105 11.97 4.70 2.21
C GLY A 105 11.65 5.44 0.91
N TYR A 106 11.21 4.75 -0.13
CA TYR A 106 10.97 5.36 -1.46
C TYR A 106 9.62 6.02 -1.61
N LEU A 107 8.66 5.82 -0.70
CA LEU A 107 7.36 6.50 -0.78
C LEU A 107 7.43 7.89 -0.15
N ALA A 108 6.89 8.88 -0.86
CA ALA A 108 6.68 10.20 -0.29
C ALA A 108 5.47 10.19 0.68
N ASP A 109 5.41 11.18 1.54
CA ASP A 109 4.27 11.36 2.43
C ASP A 109 3.10 11.95 1.63
N ASP A 110 1.89 11.47 1.89
CA ASP A 110 0.66 12.02 1.32
C ASP A 110 0.24 13.20 2.20
N ASN A 111 0.74 14.39 1.86
CA ASN A 111 0.41 15.63 2.58
C ASN A 111 0.72 15.56 4.09
N GLY A 112 1.87 14.98 4.42
CA GLY A 112 2.35 14.80 5.79
C GLY A 112 1.85 13.52 6.48
N LEU A 113 0.96 12.74 5.85
CA LEU A 113 0.64 11.39 6.29
C LEU A 113 1.59 10.38 5.62
N PRO A 114 2.43 9.67 6.38
CA PRO A 114 3.32 8.66 5.80
C PRO A 114 2.52 7.47 5.29
N VAL A 115 2.90 6.95 4.11
CA VAL A 115 2.33 5.69 3.60
C VAL A 115 2.96 4.51 4.34
N LEU A 116 2.17 3.82 5.15
CA LEU A 116 2.64 2.76 6.04
C LEU A 116 1.94 1.42 5.78
N ASN A 117 2.58 0.33 6.22
CA ASN A 117 1.98 -1.00 6.37
C ASN A 117 1.63 -1.29 7.84
N ALA A 118 1.61 -0.26 8.67
CA ALA A 118 1.35 -0.29 10.10
C ALA A 118 0.40 0.86 10.48
N GLU A 119 -0.15 0.80 11.70
CA GLU A 119 -1.01 1.87 12.20
C GLU A 119 -0.21 3.14 12.48
N LEU A 120 -0.79 4.29 12.14
CA LEU A 120 -0.32 5.58 12.64
C LEU A 120 -0.92 5.78 14.03
N GLU A 121 -0.07 5.69 15.06
CA GLU A 121 -0.48 6.02 16.42
C GLU A 121 -0.66 7.53 16.57
N THR A 122 -1.75 7.93 17.23
CA THR A 122 -2.04 9.33 17.52
C THR A 122 -1.06 9.86 18.57
N SER A 123 -0.28 10.88 18.24
CA SER A 123 0.72 11.51 19.10
C SER A 123 0.64 13.04 19.01
N LYS A 124 1.28 13.77 19.93
CA LYS A 124 1.23 15.24 19.88
C LYS A 124 1.91 15.79 18.62
N GLU A 125 2.92 15.08 18.13
CA GLU A 125 3.75 15.46 17.00
C GLU A 125 2.98 15.38 15.67
N ASN A 126 2.07 14.42 15.52
CA ASN A 126 1.23 14.27 14.32
C ASN A 126 -0.18 14.85 14.48
N ALA A 127 -0.49 15.48 15.62
CA ALA A 127 -1.79 16.05 15.94
C ALA A 127 -2.33 16.96 14.82
N ALA A 128 -1.53 17.93 14.37
CA ALA A 128 -1.94 18.91 13.36
C ALA A 128 -2.32 18.24 12.02
N THR A 129 -1.51 17.29 11.57
CA THR A 129 -1.76 16.51 10.33
C THR A 129 -3.03 15.66 10.45
N LEU A 130 -3.22 15.01 11.61
CA LEU A 130 -4.43 14.23 11.85
C LEU A 130 -5.68 15.11 11.82
N VAL A 131 -5.61 16.29 12.41
CA VAL A 131 -6.72 17.26 12.42
C VAL A 131 -7.05 17.70 11.00
N SER A 132 -6.05 18.10 10.20
CA SER A 132 -6.29 18.49 8.81
C SER A 132 -6.90 17.37 7.97
N ALA A 133 -6.53 16.11 8.25
CA ALA A 133 -7.14 14.93 7.64
C ALA A 133 -8.62 14.73 8.01
N PHE A 134 -9.03 15.10 9.21
CA PHE A 134 -10.43 15.00 9.65
C PHE A 134 -11.29 16.21 9.24
N THR A 135 -10.67 17.38 9.08
CA THR A 135 -11.37 18.63 8.80
C THR A 135 -11.49 18.92 7.31
N PHE A 136 -10.89 18.06 6.47
CA PHE A 136 -10.83 18.20 5.01
C PHE A 136 -10.20 19.52 4.55
N GLU A 137 -9.38 20.15 5.41
CA GLU A 137 -8.62 21.35 5.05
C GLU A 137 -7.53 21.05 4.01
N GLN A 138 -7.14 19.79 3.91
CA GLN A 138 -6.18 19.28 2.92
C GLN A 138 -6.75 18.05 2.22
N SER A 139 -6.55 17.97 0.90
CA SER A 139 -6.93 16.80 0.12
C SER A 139 -5.86 15.72 0.23
N TYR A 140 -6.22 14.52 0.66
CA TYR A 140 -5.33 13.36 0.69
C TYR A 140 -5.56 12.48 -0.52
N ARG A 141 -4.48 11.91 -1.09
CA ARG A 141 -4.57 10.99 -2.23
C ARG A 141 -5.12 9.64 -1.82
N LEU A 142 -4.72 9.16 -0.64
CA LEU A 142 -5.23 7.92 -0.08
C LEU A 142 -6.36 8.22 0.91
N PRO A 143 -7.45 7.41 0.90
CA PRO A 143 -8.48 7.50 1.92
C PRO A 143 -7.90 7.23 3.31
N VAL A 144 -8.55 7.82 4.32
CA VAL A 144 -8.16 7.68 5.72
C VAL A 144 -9.13 6.75 6.44
N VAL A 145 -8.63 5.67 7.01
CA VAL A 145 -9.36 4.74 7.87
C VAL A 145 -9.02 5.06 9.32
N TYR A 146 -9.96 5.68 10.02
CA TYR A 146 -9.83 6.00 11.42
C TYR A 146 -10.54 4.99 12.31
N ILE A 147 -9.83 4.48 13.32
CA ILE A 147 -10.33 3.49 14.26
C ILE A 147 -10.24 4.07 15.67
N SER A 148 -11.40 4.39 16.25
CA SER A 148 -11.50 4.78 17.65
C SER A 148 -11.74 3.57 18.54
N LYS A 149 -10.95 3.43 19.61
CA LYS A 149 -11.16 2.41 20.65
C LYS A 149 -11.95 3.00 21.82
N ARG A 150 -12.99 2.31 22.29
CA ARG A 150 -13.68 2.64 23.55
C ARG A 150 -12.91 2.04 24.72
N ASP A 151 -12.69 2.82 25.78
CA ASP A 151 -11.84 2.48 26.94
C ASP A 151 -12.04 1.02 27.41
N GLY A 152 -10.93 0.31 27.62
CA GLY A 152 -10.91 -1.04 28.18
C GLY A 152 -11.29 -2.19 27.23
N LYS A 153 -11.85 -1.93 26.04
CA LYS A 153 -12.25 -3.00 25.10
C LYS A 153 -11.19 -3.29 24.05
N LYS A 154 -10.76 -4.55 23.90
CA LYS A 154 -9.94 -4.98 22.75
C LYS A 154 -10.72 -4.75 21.45
N LEU A 155 -10.01 -4.35 20.38
CA LEU A 155 -10.63 -4.27 19.05
C LEU A 155 -11.06 -5.67 18.59
N PRO A 156 -12.22 -5.83 17.93
CA PRO A 156 -12.73 -7.13 17.51
C PRO A 156 -11.99 -7.71 16.28
N PHE A 157 -10.94 -7.04 15.81
CA PHE A 157 -10.15 -7.43 14.64
C PHE A 157 -8.66 -7.16 14.86
N ASP A 158 -7.82 -7.77 14.02
CA ASP A 158 -6.38 -7.57 14.01
C ASP A 158 -6.01 -6.32 13.19
N VAL A 159 -5.54 -5.28 13.88
CA VAL A 159 -5.08 -4.03 13.28
C VAL A 159 -3.90 -4.25 12.34
N ARG A 160 -2.95 -5.13 12.69
CA ARG A 160 -1.78 -5.41 11.84
C ARG A 160 -2.23 -6.05 10.53
N MET A 161 -3.18 -6.98 10.60
CA MET A 161 -3.76 -7.59 9.41
C MET A 161 -4.49 -6.56 8.53
N LEU A 162 -5.24 -5.64 9.15
CA LEU A 162 -5.90 -4.55 8.45
C LEU A 162 -4.88 -3.65 7.73
N CYS A 163 -3.84 -3.19 8.41
CA CYS A 163 -2.79 -2.35 7.82
C CYS A 163 -2.07 -3.05 6.67
N SER A 164 -1.77 -4.34 6.81
CA SER A 164 -1.20 -5.15 5.73
C SER A 164 -2.11 -5.20 4.49
N ARG A 165 -3.43 -5.31 4.69
CA ARG A 165 -4.43 -5.34 3.60
C ARG A 165 -4.71 -3.97 2.97
N LEU A 166 -4.47 -2.88 3.69
CA LEU A 166 -4.72 -1.52 3.23
C LEU A 166 -3.46 -0.78 2.76
N LYS A 167 -2.27 -1.37 2.92
CA LYS A 167 -1.00 -0.73 2.52
C LYS A 167 -1.06 -0.23 1.07
N GLY A 168 -0.68 1.03 0.88
CA GLY A 168 -0.75 1.72 -0.41
C GLY A 168 -2.15 2.10 -0.89
N ASN A 169 -3.23 1.73 -0.20
CA ASN A 169 -4.61 2.08 -0.58
C ASN A 169 -5.35 2.92 0.46
N ALA A 170 -4.87 2.97 1.71
CA ALA A 170 -5.41 3.83 2.73
C ALA A 170 -4.39 4.10 3.84
N HIS A 171 -4.52 5.26 4.48
CA HIS A 171 -3.88 5.52 5.77
C HIS A 171 -4.71 4.88 6.87
N VAL A 172 -4.07 4.21 7.83
CA VAL A 172 -4.77 3.61 8.98
C VAL A 172 -4.34 4.31 10.26
N ILE A 173 -5.27 4.97 10.92
CA ILE A 173 -5.03 5.70 12.18
C ILE A 173 -5.81 5.02 13.29
N VAL A 174 -5.15 4.73 14.41
CA VAL A 174 -5.80 4.11 15.57
C VAL A 174 -5.68 5.01 16.78
N ALA A 175 -6.82 5.54 17.22
CA ALA A 175 -6.92 6.30 18.46
C ALA A 175 -7.00 5.34 19.65
N ARG A 176 -5.84 5.04 20.23
CA ARG A 176 -5.70 4.15 21.40
C ARG A 176 -5.99 4.85 22.73
N ASN A 177 -5.80 6.17 22.77
CA ASN A 177 -6.00 7.00 23.96
C ASN A 177 -7.07 8.07 23.73
N ARG A 178 -7.96 8.23 24.72
CA ARG A 178 -9.09 9.17 24.69
C ARG A 178 -8.70 10.66 24.72
N LYS A 179 -7.40 10.97 24.91
CA LYS A 179 -6.86 12.33 25.04
C LYS A 179 -6.64 13.07 23.72
N PHE A 180 -7.13 12.54 22.59
CA PHE A 180 -7.40 13.37 21.42
C PHE A 180 -8.87 13.79 21.49
N SER A 181 -9.20 14.63 22.47
CA SER A 181 -10.52 15.24 22.56
C SER A 181 -10.50 16.54 21.74
N LYS A 182 -11.68 17.07 21.36
CA LYS A 182 -11.81 18.39 20.72
C LYS A 182 -11.02 19.52 21.43
N LYS A 183 -10.71 19.38 22.73
CA LYS A 183 -9.94 20.37 23.48
C LYS A 183 -8.44 20.35 23.15
N ASP A 184 -7.91 19.22 22.69
CA ASP A 184 -6.49 19.04 22.39
C ASP A 184 -6.13 19.48 20.95
N VAL A 185 -7.16 19.71 20.14
CA VAL A 185 -7.13 20.05 18.70
C VAL A 185 -7.36 21.55 18.44
N GLY A 186 -7.70 22.33 19.48
CA GLY A 186 -8.26 23.67 19.29
C GLY A 186 -9.67 23.60 18.69
N GLU A 187 -10.48 24.64 18.86
CA GLU A 187 -11.81 24.72 18.26
C GLU A 187 -11.71 24.71 16.73
N VAL A 188 -11.73 23.53 16.11
CA VAL A 188 -12.01 23.46 14.68
C VAL A 188 -13.52 23.58 14.50
N ARG A 189 -13.94 24.80 14.15
CA ARG A 189 -15.25 25.03 13.53
C ARG A 189 -15.25 24.30 12.20
N LEU A 190 -15.90 23.14 12.17
CA LEU A 190 -16.40 22.57 10.91
C LEU A 190 -17.27 23.67 10.27
N ARG A 191 -16.83 24.19 9.12
CA ARG A 191 -17.66 25.13 8.37
C ARG A 191 -18.91 24.38 7.89
N PRO A 192 -20.08 25.04 7.90
CA PRO A 192 -21.34 24.43 7.49
C PRO A 192 -21.31 23.95 6.03
#